data_AF-A0A5N5VYE8-F1
#
_entry.id   AF-A0A5N5VYE8-F1
#
_cell.length_a   1.000
_cell.length_b   1.000
_cell.length_c   1.000
_cell.angle_alpha   90.00
_cell.angle_beta   90.00
_cell.angle_gamma   90.00
#
_symmetry.space_group_name_H-M   'P 1'
#
loop_
_entity.id
_entity.type
_entity.pdbx_description
1 polymer ?
#
loop_
_entity_poly.entity_id
_entity_poly.type
_entity_poly.pdbx_seq_one_letter_code
_entity_poly.pdbx_strand_id
1 'polypeptide(L)'
;MTTVRVTGLVDGTPDRAGKVTVRLADGKTLAIPAAAKDVVLRRAAQQARAHAKDSGERPCGVSWVRLKEKANHHPVAMETGFDLNSPATGYEWLVTTTGPNDYAQKFSQHGNLALRESWQGGDKSDKDQADGFYSAAVDPEVSYVRLLSGELCRDMGAHTTVRLTGPKAACLKTVSANSGAGWILNSTQPVPHRNRTDPSSPAGTRATGAQACLRNPLGTGSAASGDITGWQDAQQFVATHPPAAAIARCHLIANILGGKGQILDGGQANLVPCWQVGMNTGTPSMRTYEKQVQDQVADPGMGPDDAVFYQVTPLYQDGASTIPTGVVMSAKVQRANGTESLMFTTSVPNTQATSGLNLGN
;
A
#
# COMPACT_ATOMS: atom_id res chain seq x y z
N MET A 1 -31.04 14.88 -59.74
CA MET A 1 -30.13 15.27 -58.64
C MET A 1 -29.30 14.07 -58.27
N THR A 2 -27.98 14.17 -58.33
CA THR A 2 -27.07 13.08 -57.96
C THR A 2 -26.78 13.20 -56.46
N THR A 3 -27.27 12.26 -55.66
CA THR A 3 -27.03 12.25 -54.21
C THR A 3 -25.68 11.61 -53.94
N VAL A 4 -24.72 12.39 -53.44
CA VAL A 4 -23.38 11.90 -53.09
C VAL A 4 -23.20 11.91 -51.58
N ARG A 5 -22.71 10.81 -51.03
CA ARG A 5 -22.53 10.63 -49.59
C ARG A 5 -21.26 11.33 -49.10
N VAL A 6 -21.34 12.00 -47.96
CA VAL A 6 -20.17 12.52 -47.25
C VAL A 6 -19.43 11.39 -46.55
N THR A 7 -18.10 11.35 -46.63
CA THR A 7 -17.25 10.29 -46.08
C THR A 7 -16.27 10.76 -45.02
N GLY A 8 -16.10 12.07 -44.88
CA GLY A 8 -15.24 12.63 -43.85
C GLY A 8 -15.22 14.14 -43.84
N LEU A 9 -14.51 14.68 -42.86
CA LEU A 9 -14.20 16.11 -42.75
C LEU A 9 -12.74 16.30 -43.20
N VAL A 10 -12.50 17.27 -44.08
CA VAL A 10 -11.15 17.59 -44.58
C VAL A 10 -10.44 18.57 -43.65
N ASP A 11 -11.17 19.57 -43.16
CA ASP A 11 -10.74 20.52 -42.14
C ASP A 11 -11.94 20.91 -41.28
N GLY A 12 -11.76 20.87 -39.96
CA GLY A 12 -12.79 21.24 -38.98
C GLY A 12 -12.83 22.72 -38.64
N THR A 13 -11.82 23.48 -39.05
CA THR A 13 -11.74 24.93 -38.85
C THR A 13 -12.60 25.63 -39.90
N PRO A 14 -13.59 26.46 -39.50
CA PRO A 14 -14.35 27.24 -40.46
C PRO A 14 -13.43 28.22 -41.20
N ASP A 15 -13.60 28.32 -42.52
CA ASP A 15 -12.96 29.35 -43.31
C ASP A 15 -13.49 30.76 -42.95
N ARG A 16 -12.93 31.80 -43.58
CA ARG A 16 -13.40 33.19 -43.39
C ARG A 16 -14.87 33.40 -43.76
N ALA A 17 -15.50 32.47 -44.47
CA ALA A 17 -16.91 32.48 -44.84
C ALA A 17 -17.78 31.60 -43.94
N GLY A 18 -17.23 31.06 -42.84
CA GLY A 18 -17.94 30.22 -41.88
C GLY A 18 -18.28 28.82 -42.41
N LYS A 19 -17.54 28.32 -43.40
CA LYS A 19 -17.75 27.00 -44.00
C LYS A 19 -16.64 26.02 -43.63
N VAL A 20 -16.99 24.74 -43.54
CA VAL A 20 -16.06 23.62 -43.37
C VAL A 20 -16.08 22.74 -44.60
N THR A 21 -14.95 22.11 -44.90
CA THR A 21 -14.80 21.27 -46.10
C THR A 21 -15.03 19.81 -45.73
N VAL A 22 -16.02 19.18 -46.36
CA VAL A 22 -16.27 17.74 -46.23
C VAL A 22 -15.78 16.99 -47.47
N ARG A 23 -15.33 15.75 -47.28
CA ARG A 23 -14.98 14.82 -48.35
C ARG A 23 -16.21 14.00 -48.73
N LEU A 24 -16.38 13.78 -50.03
CA LEU A 24 -17.45 13.00 -50.61
C LEU A 24 -16.96 11.61 -51.01
N ALA A 25 -17.89 10.66 -51.16
CA ALA A 25 -17.61 9.28 -51.55
C ALA A 25 -17.01 9.13 -52.95
N ASP A 26 -17.19 10.13 -53.82
CA ASP A 26 -16.60 10.20 -55.16
C ASP A 26 -15.19 10.82 -55.17
N GLY A 27 -14.60 11.05 -53.98
CA GLY A 27 -13.28 11.64 -53.82
C GLY A 27 -13.25 13.17 -53.90
N LYS A 28 -14.37 13.83 -54.22
CA LYS A 28 -14.44 15.30 -54.27
C LYS A 28 -14.61 15.90 -52.87
N THR A 29 -14.51 17.22 -52.80
CA THR A 29 -14.77 17.98 -51.59
C THR A 29 -15.92 18.95 -51.78
N LEU A 30 -16.67 19.21 -50.71
CA LEU A 30 -17.79 20.14 -50.69
C LEU A 30 -17.67 21.06 -49.47
N ALA A 31 -17.81 22.37 -49.67
CA ALA A 31 -17.90 23.33 -48.57
C ALA A 31 -19.34 23.38 -48.05
N ILE A 32 -19.52 23.15 -46.76
CA ILE A 32 -20.83 23.23 -46.08
C ILE A 32 -20.77 24.28 -44.97
N PRO A 33 -21.90 24.91 -44.58
CA PRO A 33 -21.93 25.78 -43.40
C PRO A 33 -21.44 25.03 -42.16
N ALA A 34 -20.58 25.66 -41.35
CA ALA A 34 -20.06 25.04 -40.13
C ALA A 34 -21.19 24.58 -39.18
N ALA A 35 -22.29 25.34 -39.11
CA ALA A 35 -23.47 24.99 -38.33
C ALA A 35 -24.16 23.69 -38.77
N ALA A 36 -23.97 23.26 -40.03
CA ALA A 36 -24.53 22.02 -40.57
C ALA A 36 -23.59 20.82 -40.40
N LYS A 37 -22.33 21.04 -39.98
CA LYS A 37 -21.28 20.02 -39.90
C LYS A 37 -21.74 18.76 -39.16
N ASP A 38 -22.21 18.91 -37.94
CA ASP A 38 -22.54 17.76 -37.09
C ASP A 38 -23.74 16.98 -37.62
N VAL A 39 -24.73 17.68 -38.21
CA VAL A 39 -25.91 17.04 -38.83
C VAL A 39 -25.51 16.26 -40.08
N VAL A 40 -24.68 16.85 -40.93
CA VAL A 40 -24.20 16.25 -42.17
C VAL A 40 -23.33 15.02 -41.87
N LEU A 41 -22.37 15.14 -40.96
CA LEU A 41 -21.49 14.04 -40.56
C LEU A 41 -22.25 12.94 -39.82
N ARG A 42 -23.25 13.28 -39.00
CA ARG A 42 -24.12 12.27 -38.36
C ARG A 42 -24.95 11.48 -39.37
N ARG A 43 -25.58 12.15 -40.35
CA ARG A 43 -26.29 11.47 -41.44
C ARG A 43 -25.35 10.60 -42.29
N ALA A 44 -24.16 11.11 -42.59
CA ALA A 44 -23.13 10.38 -43.31
C ALA A 44 -22.72 9.09 -42.60
N ALA A 45 -22.62 9.13 -41.27
CA ALA A 45 -22.33 7.97 -40.43
C ALA A 45 -23.50 6.98 -40.36
N GLN A 46 -24.74 7.45 -40.25
CA GLN A 46 -25.95 6.60 -40.29
C GLN A 46 -26.10 5.86 -41.62
N GLN A 47 -25.69 6.49 -42.72
CA GLN A 47 -25.69 5.92 -44.07
C GLN A 47 -24.46 5.06 -44.35
N ALA A 48 -23.50 4.99 -43.42
CA ALA A 48 -22.37 4.09 -43.50
C ALA A 48 -22.80 2.65 -43.26
N ARG A 49 -22.71 1.81 -44.29
CA ARG A 49 -22.67 0.37 -44.05
C ARG A 49 -21.41 0.05 -43.26
N ALA A 50 -21.59 -0.61 -42.12
CA ALA A 50 -20.47 -1.08 -41.32
C ALA A 50 -19.75 -2.17 -42.11
N HIS A 51 -18.47 -1.96 -42.40
CA HIS A 51 -17.60 -2.97 -42.98
C HIS A 51 -16.41 -3.14 -42.05
N ALA A 52 -16.10 -4.40 -41.69
CA ALA A 52 -14.88 -4.71 -40.97
C ALA A 52 -13.69 -4.37 -41.88
N LYS A 53 -12.75 -3.56 -41.40
CA LYS A 53 -11.51 -3.33 -42.12
C LYS A 53 -10.61 -4.52 -41.82
N ASP A 54 -10.12 -5.20 -42.85
CA ASP A 54 -9.01 -6.13 -42.69
C ASP A 54 -7.84 -5.36 -42.05
N SER A 55 -7.21 -5.99 -41.05
CA SER A 55 -6.12 -5.46 -40.22
C SER A 55 -5.10 -4.64 -41.02
N GLY A 56 -5.27 -3.32 -41.01
CA GLY A 56 -4.36 -2.37 -41.63
C GLY A 56 -3.17 -2.06 -40.74
N GLU A 57 -2.06 -1.65 -41.37
CA GLU A 57 -0.71 -1.44 -40.83
C GLU A 57 -0.58 -0.38 -39.71
N ARG A 58 -1.69 0.28 -39.33
CA ARG A 58 -1.72 1.27 -38.23
C ARG A 58 -2.99 1.11 -37.39
N PRO A 59 -2.88 0.99 -36.05
CA PRO A 59 -4.05 0.93 -35.18
C PRO A 59 -4.86 2.23 -35.29
N CYS A 60 -6.18 2.08 -35.34
CA CYS A 60 -7.16 3.17 -35.44
C CYS A 60 -7.30 4.01 -34.17
N GLY A 61 -6.65 3.57 -33.09
CA GLY A 61 -6.56 4.24 -31.80
C GLY A 61 -5.76 3.39 -30.82
N VAL A 62 -5.75 3.81 -29.55
CA VAL A 62 -5.19 3.07 -28.43
C VAL A 62 -6.28 2.90 -27.40
N SER A 63 -6.50 1.67 -26.96
CA SER A 63 -7.34 1.39 -25.80
C SER A 63 -6.52 1.26 -24.53
N TRP A 64 -7.17 1.44 -23.39
CA TRP A 64 -6.54 1.26 -22.10
C TRP A 64 -7.52 0.70 -21.07
N VAL A 65 -6.96 0.00 -20.10
CA VAL A 65 -7.67 -0.48 -18.91
C VAL A 65 -6.73 -0.36 -17.72
N ARG A 66 -7.25 0.13 -16.60
CA ARG A 66 -6.52 0.35 -15.36
C ARG A 66 -7.33 -0.23 -14.21
N LEU A 67 -6.62 -0.85 -13.29
CA LEU A 67 -7.17 -1.34 -12.04
C LEU A 67 -6.58 -0.51 -10.90
N LYS A 68 -7.45 -0.03 -10.01
CA LYS A 68 -7.04 0.76 -8.85
C LYS A 68 -7.82 0.39 -7.61
N GLU A 69 -7.19 0.62 -6.47
CA GLU A 69 -7.86 0.63 -5.17
C GLU A 69 -8.75 1.89 -5.08
N LYS A 70 -9.96 1.78 -4.54
CA LYS A 70 -10.81 2.95 -4.26
C LYS A 70 -10.31 3.71 -3.03
N ALA A 71 -10.69 4.98 -2.92
CA ALA A 71 -10.31 5.86 -1.82
C ALA A 71 -10.88 5.44 -0.44
N ASN A 72 -11.97 4.68 -0.41
CA ASN A 72 -12.51 4.06 0.81
C ASN A 72 -11.90 2.68 1.09
N HIS A 73 -10.80 2.33 0.42
CA HIS A 73 -10.04 1.08 0.57
C HIS A 73 -10.85 -0.22 0.32
N HIS A 74 -11.99 -0.12 -0.37
CA HIS A 74 -12.88 -1.21 -0.83
C HIS A 74 -13.67 -0.74 -2.06
N PRO A 75 -14.13 -1.57 -3.03
CA PRO A 75 -13.52 -2.62 -3.88
C PRO A 75 -12.65 -2.16 -5.08
N VAL A 76 -12.23 -3.11 -5.94
CA VAL A 76 -11.56 -2.87 -7.24
C VAL A 76 -12.35 -1.85 -8.07
N ALA A 77 -11.70 -0.73 -8.40
CA ALA A 77 -12.19 0.18 -9.43
C ALA A 77 -11.44 -0.13 -10.72
N MET A 78 -12.21 -0.36 -11.77
CA MET A 78 -11.70 -0.49 -13.13
C MET A 78 -12.02 0.80 -13.87
N GLU A 79 -11.01 1.39 -14.49
CA GLU A 79 -11.19 2.47 -15.46
C GLU A 79 -10.74 1.98 -16.82
N THR A 80 -11.48 2.35 -17.85
CA THR A 80 -11.17 1.94 -19.21
C THR A 80 -11.55 3.04 -20.18
N GLY A 81 -11.00 2.98 -21.37
CA GLY A 81 -11.34 3.91 -22.41
C GLY A 81 -10.46 3.72 -23.62
N PHE A 82 -10.52 4.71 -24.48
CA PHE A 82 -9.73 4.76 -25.69
C PHE A 82 -9.53 6.18 -26.19
N ASP A 83 -8.47 6.33 -26.97
CA ASP A 83 -8.12 7.51 -27.73
C ASP A 83 -7.93 7.11 -29.20
N LEU A 84 -8.61 7.78 -30.13
CA LEU A 84 -8.67 7.44 -31.54
C LEU A 84 -7.88 8.42 -32.37
N ASN A 85 -7.42 7.96 -33.54
CA ASN A 85 -6.75 8.80 -34.53
C ASN A 85 -7.74 9.51 -35.47
N SER A 86 -9.06 9.34 -35.27
CA SER A 86 -10.11 9.88 -36.14
C SER A 86 -11.46 9.97 -35.43
N PRO A 87 -12.35 10.90 -35.83
CA PRO A 87 -13.67 11.06 -35.24
C PRO A 87 -14.54 9.81 -35.34
N ALA A 88 -15.25 9.50 -34.25
CA ALA A 88 -16.12 8.34 -34.19
C ALA A 88 -17.58 8.69 -33.85
N THR A 89 -18.46 7.75 -34.15
CA THR A 89 -19.92 7.97 -34.12
C THR A 89 -20.61 7.12 -33.06
N GLY A 90 -19.99 6.01 -32.68
CA GLY A 90 -20.43 5.21 -31.54
C GLY A 90 -19.47 4.08 -31.24
N TYR A 91 -19.73 3.36 -30.16
CA TYR A 91 -18.89 2.28 -29.70
C TYR A 91 -19.72 1.20 -29.01
N GLU A 92 -19.17 -0.01 -28.99
CA GLU A 92 -19.55 -1.11 -28.12
C GLU A 92 -18.30 -1.45 -27.29
N TRP A 93 -18.44 -1.62 -25.98
CA TRP A 93 -17.32 -1.86 -25.08
C TRP A 93 -17.65 -2.95 -24.08
N LEU A 94 -16.73 -3.90 -23.91
CA LEU A 94 -16.82 -4.94 -22.90
C LEU A 94 -15.44 -5.13 -22.25
N VAL A 95 -15.39 -5.02 -20.93
CA VAL A 95 -14.21 -5.34 -20.12
C VAL A 95 -14.57 -6.44 -19.15
N THR A 96 -13.73 -7.47 -19.09
CA THR A 96 -13.82 -8.51 -18.06
C THR A 96 -12.69 -8.31 -17.06
N THR A 97 -13.04 -8.23 -15.77
CA THR A 97 -12.08 -8.23 -14.66
C THR A 97 -12.18 -9.55 -13.92
N THR A 98 -11.04 -10.21 -13.71
CA THR A 98 -10.92 -11.46 -12.95
C THR A 98 -9.94 -11.32 -11.79
N GLY A 99 -10.11 -12.15 -10.76
CA GLY A 99 -9.25 -12.14 -9.58
C GLY A 99 -9.40 -13.41 -8.74
N PRO A 100 -8.82 -13.42 -7.52
CA PRO A 100 -8.90 -14.55 -6.58
C PRO A 100 -10.35 -14.86 -6.16
N ASN A 101 -10.56 -16.07 -5.60
CA ASN A 101 -11.85 -16.54 -5.08
C ASN A 101 -13.00 -16.43 -6.10
N ASP A 102 -12.72 -16.83 -7.35
CA ASP A 102 -13.68 -16.77 -8.47
C ASP A 102 -14.27 -15.37 -8.72
N TYR A 103 -13.52 -14.32 -8.34
CA TYR A 103 -13.91 -12.95 -8.66
C TYR A 103 -13.93 -12.79 -10.17
N ALA A 104 -15.12 -12.50 -10.70
CA ALA A 104 -15.33 -12.11 -12.09
C ALA A 104 -16.38 -11.01 -12.15
N GLN A 105 -16.06 -9.94 -12.88
CA GLN A 105 -16.97 -8.83 -13.15
C GLN A 105 -16.89 -8.45 -14.62
N LYS A 106 -18.04 -8.09 -15.19
CA LYS A 106 -18.14 -7.61 -16.57
C LYS A 106 -18.69 -6.21 -16.56
N PHE A 107 -17.98 -5.31 -17.22
CA PHE A 107 -18.44 -3.97 -17.50
C PHE A 107 -18.72 -3.85 -18.99
N SER A 108 -19.98 -3.59 -19.34
CA SER A 108 -20.37 -3.31 -20.72
C SER A 108 -20.97 -1.93 -20.84
N GLN A 109 -20.61 -1.23 -21.91
CA GLN A 109 -21.21 0.06 -22.24
C GLN A 109 -21.21 0.27 -23.75
N HIS A 110 -22.26 0.91 -24.24
CA HIS A 110 -22.36 1.38 -25.61
C HIS A 110 -22.83 2.83 -25.60
N GLY A 111 -22.53 3.56 -26.68
CA GLY A 111 -22.95 4.94 -26.77
C GLY A 111 -22.65 5.60 -28.10
N ASN A 112 -23.22 6.79 -28.28
CA ASN A 112 -22.91 7.68 -29.39
C ASN A 112 -21.77 8.61 -28.99
N LEU A 113 -20.78 8.77 -29.87
CA LEU A 113 -19.61 9.61 -29.61
C LEU A 113 -19.76 11.03 -30.13
N ALA A 114 -20.76 11.32 -30.96
CA ALA A 114 -20.99 12.64 -31.53
C ALA A 114 -19.72 13.27 -32.13
N LEU A 115 -18.91 12.46 -32.85
CA LEU A 115 -17.64 12.85 -33.46
C LEU A 115 -16.49 13.09 -32.48
N ARG A 116 -16.60 12.64 -31.23
CA ARG A 116 -15.48 12.58 -30.28
C ARG A 116 -14.47 11.53 -30.70
N GLU A 117 -13.22 11.79 -30.33
CA GLU A 117 -12.06 10.94 -30.60
C GLU A 117 -11.63 10.15 -29.36
N SER A 118 -12.25 10.39 -28.21
CA SER A 118 -11.95 9.65 -27.00
C SER A 118 -13.20 9.41 -26.17
N TRP A 119 -13.10 8.38 -25.35
CA TRP A 119 -14.10 8.07 -24.35
C TRP A 119 -13.44 7.39 -23.16
N GLN A 120 -13.99 7.66 -21.99
CA GLN A 120 -13.58 7.08 -20.73
C GLN A 120 -14.83 6.61 -19.98
N GLY A 121 -14.73 5.41 -19.43
CA GLY A 121 -15.70 4.82 -18.53
C GLY A 121 -15.01 3.96 -17.48
N GLY A 122 -15.80 3.17 -16.79
CA GLY A 122 -15.29 2.30 -15.73
C GLY A 122 -16.40 1.85 -14.80
N ASP A 123 -16.04 0.94 -13.92
CA ASP A 123 -16.93 0.42 -12.91
C ASP A 123 -16.24 0.35 -11.55
N LYS A 124 -17.07 0.35 -10.52
CA LYS A 124 -16.72 0.31 -9.13
C LYS A 124 -17.43 -0.89 -8.53
N SER A 125 -16.76 -2.04 -8.46
CA SER A 125 -17.32 -3.26 -7.89
C SER A 125 -17.88 -3.04 -6.47
N ASP A 126 -18.91 -3.77 -6.09
CA ASP A 126 -19.54 -3.80 -4.77
C ASP A 126 -18.98 -4.93 -3.87
N LYS A 127 -18.25 -5.89 -4.45
CA LYS A 127 -17.67 -7.05 -3.74
C LYS A 127 -16.32 -6.72 -3.10
N ASP A 128 -16.11 -7.14 -1.86
CA ASP A 128 -14.80 -7.00 -1.21
C ASP A 128 -13.71 -7.77 -1.96
N GLN A 129 -12.53 -7.16 -2.00
CA GLN A 129 -11.35 -7.70 -2.66
C GLN A 129 -10.61 -8.69 -1.74
N ALA A 130 -10.22 -9.84 -2.29
CA ALA A 130 -9.23 -10.73 -1.68
C ALA A 130 -7.80 -10.33 -2.09
N ASP A 131 -6.80 -10.64 -1.26
CA ASP A 131 -5.39 -10.48 -1.61
C ASP A 131 -5.05 -11.32 -2.85
N GLY A 132 -4.49 -10.70 -3.88
CA GLY A 132 -3.96 -11.44 -5.02
C GLY A 132 -3.82 -10.63 -6.31
N PHE A 133 -3.63 -11.33 -7.41
CA PHE A 133 -3.51 -10.75 -8.74
C PHE A 133 -4.90 -10.59 -9.36
N TYR A 134 -5.20 -9.36 -9.76
CA TYR A 134 -6.38 -9.01 -10.54
C TYR A 134 -5.95 -8.69 -11.96
N SER A 135 -6.71 -9.19 -12.93
CA SER A 135 -6.50 -8.88 -14.34
C SER A 135 -7.76 -8.27 -14.93
N ALA A 136 -7.60 -7.27 -15.78
CA ALA A 136 -8.69 -6.72 -16.58
C ALA A 136 -8.29 -6.69 -18.03
N ALA A 137 -9.21 -7.06 -18.91
CA ALA A 137 -9.01 -7.11 -20.35
C ALA A 137 -10.24 -6.59 -21.08
N VAL A 138 -10.00 -5.73 -22.07
CA VAL A 138 -10.99 -5.35 -23.08
C VAL A 138 -11.18 -6.55 -24.00
N ASP A 139 -12.43 -7.00 -24.16
CA ASP A 139 -12.78 -8.11 -25.05
C ASP A 139 -12.69 -7.64 -26.52
N PRO A 140 -11.74 -8.14 -27.34
CA PRO A 140 -11.55 -7.68 -28.71
C PRO A 140 -12.60 -8.21 -29.69
N GLU A 141 -13.36 -9.25 -29.34
CA GLU A 141 -14.41 -9.79 -30.20
C GLU A 141 -15.67 -8.94 -30.12
N VAL A 142 -15.97 -8.45 -28.91
CA VAL A 142 -17.14 -7.61 -28.62
C VAL A 142 -16.84 -6.12 -28.81
N SER A 143 -15.68 -5.65 -28.35
CA SER A 143 -15.40 -4.22 -28.28
C SER A 143 -15.00 -3.65 -29.64
N TYR A 144 -15.67 -2.56 -30.05
CA TYR A 144 -15.32 -1.85 -31.26
C TYR A 144 -15.74 -0.38 -31.20
N VAL A 145 -15.10 0.44 -32.02
CA VAL A 145 -15.49 1.84 -32.24
C VAL A 145 -15.84 2.06 -33.70
N ARG A 146 -17.01 2.64 -33.97
CA ARG A 146 -17.49 2.95 -35.32
C ARG A 146 -17.00 4.34 -35.73
N LEU A 147 -16.02 4.38 -36.62
CA LEU A 147 -15.47 5.62 -37.16
C LEU A 147 -16.49 6.32 -38.09
N LEU A 148 -16.30 7.62 -38.28
CA LEU A 148 -17.09 8.41 -39.23
C LEU A 148 -17.06 7.85 -40.66
N SER A 149 -15.95 7.23 -41.06
CA SER A 149 -15.80 6.57 -42.36
C SER A 149 -16.77 5.38 -42.55
N GLY A 150 -17.27 4.80 -41.46
CA GLY A 150 -18.02 3.54 -41.44
C GLY A 150 -17.19 2.32 -41.06
N GLU A 151 -15.87 2.48 -40.92
CA GLU A 151 -14.96 1.43 -40.48
C GLU A 151 -15.16 1.11 -38.99
N LEU A 152 -15.01 -0.17 -38.63
CA LEU A 152 -14.99 -0.60 -37.24
C LEU A 152 -13.55 -0.76 -36.75
N CYS A 153 -13.19 0.02 -35.75
CA CYS A 153 -11.93 -0.10 -35.03
C CYS A 153 -12.05 -1.22 -33.99
N ARG A 154 -11.40 -2.37 -34.22
CA ARG A 154 -11.48 -3.58 -33.37
C ARG A 154 -10.19 -3.95 -32.65
N ASP A 155 -9.06 -3.37 -33.06
CA ASP A 155 -7.76 -3.64 -32.44
C ASP A 155 -7.59 -2.86 -31.12
N MET A 156 -8.38 -3.26 -30.12
CA MET A 156 -8.59 -2.52 -28.87
C MET A 156 -8.38 -3.41 -27.63
N GLY A 157 -7.63 -4.51 -27.76
CA GLY A 157 -7.42 -5.52 -26.71
C GLY A 157 -6.47 -5.11 -25.57
N ALA A 158 -6.73 -3.98 -24.91
CA ALA A 158 -5.96 -3.57 -23.74
C ALA A 158 -6.12 -4.57 -22.59
N HIS A 159 -5.03 -4.86 -21.91
CA HIS A 159 -5.02 -5.70 -20.72
C HIS A 159 -4.11 -5.09 -19.65
N THR A 160 -4.41 -5.39 -18.38
CA THR A 160 -3.55 -5.06 -17.25
C THR A 160 -3.68 -6.14 -16.19
N THR A 161 -2.58 -6.40 -15.48
CA THR A 161 -2.57 -7.24 -14.28
C THR A 161 -1.88 -6.49 -13.16
N VAL A 162 -2.51 -6.45 -11.99
CA VAL A 162 -1.99 -5.77 -10.79
C VAL A 162 -2.20 -6.66 -9.57
N ARG A 163 -1.26 -6.65 -8.64
CA ARG A 163 -1.47 -7.26 -7.33
C ARG A 163 -2.14 -6.22 -6.44
N LEU A 164 -3.35 -6.48 -5.97
CA LEU A 164 -3.94 -5.67 -4.93
C LEU A 164 -4.21 -6.50 -3.69
N THR A 165 -4.03 -5.86 -2.53
CA THR A 165 -4.24 -6.48 -1.22
C THR A 165 -5.52 -5.90 -0.64
N GLY A 166 -6.34 -6.73 -0.04
CA GLY A 166 -7.41 -6.32 0.84
C GLY A 166 -6.93 -5.30 1.87
N PRO A 167 -7.85 -4.45 2.37
CA PRO A 167 -7.54 -3.42 3.33
C PRO A 167 -6.99 -4.07 4.60
N LYS A 168 -5.78 -3.66 4.97
CA LYS A 168 -5.10 -4.09 6.18
C LYS A 168 -4.22 -2.97 6.70
N ALA A 169 -4.01 -2.96 8.02
CA ALA A 169 -3.14 -2.03 8.71
C ALA A 169 -1.81 -1.88 7.96
N ALA A 170 -1.34 -0.64 7.80
CA ALA A 170 -0.19 -0.32 6.96
C ALA A 170 1.06 -1.14 7.33
N CYS A 171 1.30 -1.38 8.63
CA CYS A 171 2.44 -2.17 9.08
C CYS A 171 2.41 -3.63 8.58
N LEU A 172 1.25 -4.22 8.31
CA LEU A 172 1.12 -5.59 7.78
C LEU A 172 1.48 -5.70 6.30
N LYS A 173 1.55 -4.57 5.58
CA LYS A 173 1.90 -4.57 4.15
C LYS A 173 3.40 -4.72 3.92
N THR A 174 4.22 -4.51 4.95
CA THR A 174 5.67 -4.36 4.82
C THR A 174 6.44 -5.66 5.08
N VAL A 175 5.98 -6.47 6.03
CA VAL A 175 6.73 -7.64 6.52
C VAL A 175 5.77 -8.82 6.66
N SER A 176 6.19 -10.00 6.21
CA SER A 176 5.45 -11.25 6.43
C SER A 176 5.37 -11.59 7.91
N ALA A 177 4.28 -12.20 8.33
CA ALA A 177 4.08 -12.58 9.73
C ALA A 177 5.19 -13.53 10.21
N ASN A 178 5.79 -13.21 11.36
CA ASN A 178 6.79 -14.03 12.06
C ASN A 178 6.52 -14.15 13.57
N SER A 179 5.42 -13.57 14.05
CA SER A 179 5.01 -13.59 15.47
C SER A 179 3.48 -13.51 15.57
N GLY A 180 2.83 -14.65 15.78
CA GLY A 180 1.36 -14.73 15.78
C GLY A 180 0.79 -14.38 14.41
N ALA A 181 -0.28 -13.56 14.38
CA ALA A 181 -0.84 -12.98 13.15
C ALA A 181 -0.13 -11.70 12.67
N GLY A 182 0.96 -11.32 13.36
CA GLY A 182 1.71 -10.10 13.08
C GLY A 182 3.20 -10.38 12.94
N TRP A 183 4.01 -9.36 13.17
CA TRP A 183 5.45 -9.48 13.07
C TRP A 183 6.19 -8.66 14.13
N ILE A 184 7.42 -9.08 14.42
CA ILE A 184 8.39 -8.39 15.27
C ILE A 184 9.72 -8.30 14.50
N LEU A 185 10.32 -7.11 14.51
CA LEU A 185 11.64 -6.83 13.96
C LEU A 185 12.51 -6.19 15.04
N ASN A 186 13.71 -6.71 15.21
CA ASN A 186 14.72 -6.16 16.09
C ASN A 186 15.89 -5.63 15.27
N SER A 187 16.50 -4.55 15.74
CA SER A 187 17.69 -3.97 15.15
C SER A 187 18.80 -3.92 16.20
N THR A 188 20.03 -4.07 15.74
CA THR A 188 21.20 -4.01 16.59
C THR A 188 22.32 -3.23 15.90
N GLN A 189 23.29 -2.79 16.68
CA GLN A 189 24.52 -2.19 16.16
C GLN A 189 25.74 -2.74 16.90
N PRO A 190 26.90 -2.86 16.21
CA PRO A 190 28.13 -3.26 16.85
C PRO A 190 28.60 -2.19 17.84
N VAL A 191 29.28 -2.63 18.90
CA VAL A 191 30.04 -1.79 19.83
C VAL A 191 31.45 -2.33 20.00
N PRO A 192 32.45 -1.46 20.29
CA PRO A 192 33.85 -1.89 20.41
C PRO A 192 34.05 -2.99 21.46
N HIS A 193 33.26 -2.97 22.53
CA HIS A 193 33.37 -3.86 23.68
C HIS A 193 31.97 -4.30 24.14
N ARG A 194 31.81 -5.58 24.49
CA ARG A 194 30.59 -6.10 25.10
C ARG A 194 30.34 -5.47 26.46
N ASN A 195 31.42 -5.22 27.21
CA ASN A 195 31.42 -4.55 28.50
C ASN A 195 32.25 -3.28 28.36
N ARG A 196 31.61 -2.11 28.43
CA ARG A 196 32.25 -0.81 28.26
C ARG A 196 33.35 -0.58 29.29
N THR A 197 33.19 -1.08 30.51
CA THR A 197 34.18 -0.86 31.59
C THR A 197 35.37 -1.81 31.54
N ASP A 198 35.36 -2.80 30.63
CA ASP A 198 36.45 -3.76 30.43
C ASP A 198 36.98 -3.70 28.98
N PRO A 199 38.12 -3.02 28.76
CA PRO A 199 38.76 -2.93 27.46
C PRO A 199 39.27 -4.27 26.90
N SER A 200 39.38 -5.30 27.74
CA SER A 200 39.75 -6.65 27.29
C SER A 200 38.53 -7.45 26.81
N SER A 201 37.32 -6.96 27.08
CA SER A 201 36.11 -7.63 26.63
C SER A 201 36.00 -7.59 25.10
N PRO A 202 35.53 -8.70 24.47
CA PRO A 202 35.42 -8.77 23.02
C PRO A 202 34.39 -7.78 22.51
N ALA A 203 34.41 -7.51 21.20
CA ALA A 203 33.37 -6.72 20.55
C ALA A 203 31.96 -7.28 20.83
N GLY A 204 31.01 -6.36 20.97
CA GLY A 204 29.63 -6.67 21.31
C GLY A 204 28.64 -6.17 20.26
N THR A 205 27.38 -6.48 20.49
CA THR A 205 26.25 -6.03 19.68
C THR A 205 25.14 -5.57 20.62
N ARG A 206 24.76 -4.29 20.57
CA ARG A 206 23.69 -3.72 21.42
C ARG A 206 22.40 -3.56 20.62
N ALA A 207 21.26 -3.71 21.29
CA ALA A 207 19.95 -3.47 20.69
C ALA A 207 19.75 -1.97 20.41
N THR A 208 19.25 -1.62 19.21
CA THR A 208 19.05 -0.22 18.78
C THR A 208 17.60 0.16 18.59
N GLY A 209 16.73 -0.83 18.55
CA GLY A 209 15.31 -0.60 18.40
C GLY A 209 14.59 -1.89 18.08
N ALA A 210 13.34 -1.93 18.45
CA ALA A 210 12.43 -2.99 18.09
C ALA A 210 11.11 -2.41 17.60
N GLN A 211 10.53 -3.06 16.60
CA GLN A 211 9.27 -2.69 15.99
C GLN A 211 8.38 -3.91 15.92
N ALA A 212 7.09 -3.72 16.09
CA ALA A 212 6.11 -4.78 15.96
C ALA A 212 4.84 -4.26 15.31
N CYS A 213 4.25 -5.12 14.49
CA CYS A 213 2.88 -4.98 14.02
C CYS A 213 2.07 -6.08 14.68
N LEU A 214 1.34 -5.73 15.74
CA LEU A 214 0.72 -6.68 16.65
C LEU A 214 -0.76 -6.87 16.30
N ARG A 215 -1.17 -8.14 16.21
CA ARG A 215 -2.54 -8.58 15.93
C ARG A 215 -2.93 -9.72 16.85
N ASN A 216 -4.23 -9.96 16.96
CA ASN A 216 -4.77 -11.16 17.58
C ASN A 216 -4.78 -12.32 16.54
N PRO A 217 -4.28 -13.52 16.87
CA PRO A 217 -3.50 -13.88 18.05
C PRO A 217 -2.11 -13.26 18.07
N LEU A 218 -1.69 -12.83 19.26
CA LEU A 218 -0.30 -12.44 19.53
C LEU A 218 0.61 -13.66 19.38
N GLY A 219 1.88 -13.42 19.05
CA GLY A 219 2.88 -14.49 19.02
C GLY A 219 3.26 -15.00 20.41
N THR A 220 3.86 -16.17 20.46
CA THR A 220 4.42 -16.74 21.69
C THR A 220 5.78 -16.13 21.98
N GLY A 221 5.93 -15.39 23.07
CA GLY A 221 7.24 -14.89 23.51
C GLY A 221 8.07 -15.92 24.27
N SER A 222 9.24 -15.52 24.76
CA SER A 222 10.12 -16.38 25.58
C SER A 222 10.78 -15.62 26.73
N ALA A 223 11.27 -16.35 27.73
CA ALA A 223 11.95 -15.72 28.87
C ALA A 223 13.29 -15.10 28.45
N ALA A 224 13.69 -14.00 29.11
CA ALA A 224 15.00 -13.39 28.87
C ALA A 224 16.13 -14.22 29.51
N SER A 225 17.21 -14.47 28.78
CA SER A 225 18.39 -15.16 29.29
C SER A 225 19.68 -14.67 28.62
N GLY A 226 20.82 -15.31 28.88
CA GLY A 226 22.09 -15.06 28.19
C GLY A 226 22.95 -13.91 28.74
N ASP A 227 24.14 -13.75 28.18
CA ASP A 227 25.09 -12.69 28.54
C ASP A 227 25.05 -11.60 27.47
N ILE A 228 24.05 -10.71 27.56
CA ILE A 228 23.83 -9.62 26.61
C ILE A 228 24.90 -8.52 26.78
N THR A 229 25.12 -7.72 25.74
CA THR A 229 25.98 -6.54 25.79
C THR A 229 25.58 -5.63 26.95
N GLY A 230 26.56 -5.24 27.77
CA GLY A 230 26.38 -4.43 28.98
C GLY A 230 25.89 -5.19 30.21
N TRP A 231 25.68 -6.52 30.14
CA TRP A 231 25.15 -7.27 31.29
C TRP A 231 26.10 -7.29 32.49
N GLN A 232 27.40 -7.49 32.25
CA GLN A 232 28.40 -7.52 33.32
C GLN A 232 28.70 -6.11 33.85
N ASP A 233 28.71 -5.10 32.98
CA ASP A 233 28.76 -3.68 33.39
C ASP A 233 27.62 -3.35 34.37
N ALA A 234 26.39 -3.81 34.06
CA ALA A 234 25.23 -3.61 34.92
C ALA A 234 25.39 -4.31 36.27
N GLN A 235 25.89 -5.55 36.28
CA GLN A 235 26.18 -6.28 37.52
C GLN A 235 27.22 -5.56 38.38
N GLN A 236 28.29 -5.06 37.77
CA GLN A 236 29.33 -4.30 38.45
C GLN A 236 28.80 -2.95 38.98
N PHE A 237 27.95 -2.26 38.22
CA PHE A 237 27.31 -1.02 38.65
C PHE A 237 26.51 -1.25 39.93
N VAL A 238 25.64 -2.27 39.96
CA VAL A 238 24.85 -2.58 41.16
C VAL A 238 25.72 -2.98 42.34
N ALA A 239 26.78 -3.75 42.12
CA ALA A 239 27.69 -4.17 43.18
C ALA A 239 28.42 -2.99 43.85
N THR A 240 28.60 -1.87 43.13
CA THR A 240 29.32 -0.68 43.59
C THR A 240 28.42 0.45 44.08
N HIS A 241 27.10 0.36 43.90
CA HIS A 241 26.12 1.39 44.27
C HIS A 241 25.00 0.84 45.19
N PRO A 242 25.23 0.77 46.51
CA PRO A 242 24.24 0.28 47.47
C PRO A 242 23.04 1.24 47.65
N PRO A 243 21.85 0.72 48.04
CA PRO A 243 21.54 -0.69 48.27
C PRO A 243 21.38 -1.46 46.95
N ALA A 244 21.99 -2.65 46.90
CA ALA A 244 21.90 -3.52 45.73
C ALA A 244 20.42 -3.83 45.40
N ALA A 245 20.05 -3.68 44.14
CA ALA A 245 18.71 -3.99 43.65
C ALA A 245 18.77 -4.90 42.43
N ALA A 246 17.64 -5.56 42.15
CA ALA A 246 17.55 -6.49 41.05
C ALA A 246 17.65 -5.74 39.70
N ILE A 247 18.54 -6.22 38.85
CA ILE A 247 18.58 -5.88 37.42
C ILE A 247 17.92 -6.99 36.61
N ALA A 248 17.47 -6.64 35.41
CA ALA A 248 16.79 -7.53 34.49
C ALA A 248 17.34 -7.35 33.07
N ARG A 249 17.10 -8.37 32.26
CA ARG A 249 17.23 -8.28 30.81
C ARG A 249 15.86 -7.85 30.28
N CYS A 250 15.67 -6.54 30.16
CA CYS A 250 14.42 -5.97 29.68
C CYS A 250 14.22 -6.32 28.22
N HIS A 251 13.03 -6.80 27.89
CA HIS A 251 12.60 -6.89 26.51
C HIS A 251 12.30 -5.49 25.96
N LEU A 252 12.60 -5.24 24.69
CA LEU A 252 12.11 -4.07 23.98
C LEU A 252 10.67 -4.30 23.53
N ILE A 253 10.38 -5.42 22.87
CA ILE A 253 9.03 -5.95 22.71
C ILE A 253 8.83 -7.04 23.74
N ALA A 254 7.93 -6.83 24.71
CA ALA A 254 7.73 -7.79 25.79
C ALA A 254 7.33 -9.19 25.33
N ASN A 255 7.72 -10.19 26.14
CA ASN A 255 7.30 -11.59 25.96
C ASN A 255 5.77 -11.72 25.83
N ILE A 256 5.00 -10.98 26.63
CA ILE A 256 3.52 -10.99 26.56
C ILE A 256 2.94 -10.45 25.23
N LEU A 257 3.77 -9.79 24.42
CA LEU A 257 3.45 -9.30 23.07
C LEU A 257 4.09 -10.17 21.98
N GLY A 258 4.69 -11.31 22.34
CA GLY A 258 5.38 -12.22 21.43
C GLY A 258 6.89 -12.04 21.32
N GLY A 259 7.48 -11.13 22.11
CA GLY A 259 8.92 -10.89 22.11
C GLY A 259 9.74 -12.09 22.57
N LYS A 260 10.84 -12.34 21.86
CA LYS A 260 11.81 -13.38 22.21
C LYS A 260 12.91 -12.82 23.12
N GLY A 261 13.48 -13.67 23.96
CA GLY A 261 14.54 -13.30 24.91
C GLY A 261 15.58 -14.39 25.18
N GLN A 262 15.51 -15.56 24.53
CA GLN A 262 16.50 -16.61 24.76
C GLN A 262 17.71 -16.47 23.83
N ILE A 263 18.73 -17.32 24.03
CA ILE A 263 19.89 -17.39 23.16
C ILE A 263 19.51 -18.08 21.85
N LEU A 264 18.84 -19.23 21.94
CA LEU A 264 18.56 -20.11 20.80
C LEU A 264 17.47 -19.59 19.85
N ASP A 265 16.65 -18.63 20.30
CA ASP A 265 15.62 -17.98 19.47
C ASP A 265 16.05 -16.62 18.93
N GLY A 266 17.34 -16.26 19.07
CA GLY A 266 17.88 -14.96 18.66
C GLY A 266 17.36 -13.78 19.50
N GLY A 267 16.65 -14.04 20.60
CA GLY A 267 16.00 -13.04 21.43
C GLY A 267 16.95 -12.02 22.08
N GLN A 268 18.25 -12.30 22.13
CA GLN A 268 19.25 -11.35 22.65
C GLN A 268 19.22 -9.99 21.94
N ALA A 269 18.81 -9.93 20.67
CA ALA A 269 18.64 -8.68 19.91
C ALA A 269 17.48 -7.80 20.41
N ASN A 270 16.56 -8.37 21.19
CA ASN A 270 15.40 -7.70 21.78
C ASN A 270 15.63 -7.34 23.25
N LEU A 271 16.85 -7.45 23.76
CA LEU A 271 17.15 -7.28 25.19
C LEU A 271 18.11 -6.12 25.45
N VAL A 272 17.87 -5.43 26.57
CA VAL A 272 18.80 -4.45 27.16
C VAL A 272 18.95 -4.69 28.66
N PRO A 273 20.13 -4.43 29.26
CA PRO A 273 20.26 -4.40 30.71
C PRO A 273 19.44 -3.24 31.29
N CYS A 274 18.67 -3.51 32.34
CA CYS A 274 17.81 -2.51 32.96
C CYS A 274 17.57 -2.81 34.45
N TRP A 275 16.99 -1.84 35.16
CA TRP A 275 16.43 -2.10 36.47
C TRP A 275 15.16 -2.95 36.41
N GLN A 276 15.09 -4.00 37.25
CA GLN A 276 13.89 -4.83 37.38
C GLN A 276 12.69 -4.02 37.88
N VAL A 277 12.90 -3.10 38.82
CA VAL A 277 11.86 -2.19 39.32
C VAL A 277 12.27 -0.75 39.04
N GLY A 278 11.44 -0.04 38.27
CA GLY A 278 11.73 1.29 37.73
C GLY A 278 11.49 1.32 36.23
N MET A 279 12.37 0.65 35.45
CA MET A 279 12.22 0.56 34.00
C MET A 279 11.38 -0.65 33.56
N ASN A 280 11.72 -1.87 34.00
CA ASN A 280 11.02 -3.08 33.57
C ASN A 280 9.59 -3.12 34.13
N THR A 281 9.47 -3.18 35.46
CA THR A 281 8.19 -3.20 36.19
C THR A 281 8.03 -1.98 37.10
N GLY A 282 6.81 -1.77 37.61
CA GLY A 282 6.42 -0.58 38.37
C GLY A 282 5.37 0.22 37.61
N THR A 283 5.06 1.43 38.12
CA THR A 283 4.12 2.35 37.47
C THR A 283 4.60 3.78 37.65
N PRO A 284 4.85 4.55 36.57
CA PRO A 284 4.92 4.09 35.17
C PRO A 284 6.23 3.33 34.90
N SER A 285 6.16 2.25 34.11
CA SER A 285 7.31 1.50 33.59
C SER A 285 7.01 0.98 32.18
N MET A 286 7.94 0.26 31.54
CA MET A 286 7.67 -0.40 30.26
C MET A 286 6.43 -1.30 30.33
N ARG A 287 6.29 -2.06 31.43
CA ARG A 287 5.12 -2.91 31.70
C ARG A 287 3.79 -2.18 31.64
N THR A 288 3.73 -0.92 32.07
CA THR A 288 2.50 -0.11 32.03
C THR A 288 1.98 0.04 30.61
N TYR A 289 2.87 0.39 29.68
CA TYR A 289 2.52 0.65 28.27
C TYR A 289 2.36 -0.64 27.47
N GLU A 290 3.16 -1.67 27.76
CA GLU A 290 3.00 -3.00 27.16
C GLU A 290 1.63 -3.60 27.47
N LYS A 291 1.11 -3.38 28.68
CA LYS A 291 -0.23 -3.82 29.04
C LYS A 291 -1.32 -3.09 28.24
N GLN A 292 -1.19 -1.77 28.05
CA GLN A 292 -2.09 -1.00 27.19
C GLN A 292 -2.10 -1.52 25.75
N VAL A 293 -0.92 -1.85 25.20
CA VAL A 293 -0.80 -2.46 23.87
C VAL A 293 -1.47 -3.83 23.83
N GLN A 294 -1.23 -4.69 24.82
CA GLN A 294 -1.84 -6.01 24.92
C GLN A 294 -3.38 -5.91 24.95
N ASP A 295 -3.91 -5.00 25.76
CA ASP A 295 -5.35 -4.78 25.90
C ASP A 295 -5.95 -4.26 24.60
N GLN A 296 -5.28 -3.33 23.93
CA GLN A 296 -5.75 -2.82 22.63
C GLN A 296 -5.75 -3.89 21.54
N VAL A 297 -4.76 -4.79 21.51
CA VAL A 297 -4.74 -5.91 20.54
C VAL A 297 -5.88 -6.90 20.81
N ALA A 298 -6.26 -7.07 22.07
CA ALA A 298 -7.36 -7.94 22.49
C ALA A 298 -8.75 -7.27 22.44
N ASP A 299 -8.81 -5.97 22.14
CA ASP A 299 -10.05 -5.20 22.13
C ASP A 299 -11.02 -5.75 21.06
N PRO A 300 -12.28 -6.10 21.42
CA PRO A 300 -13.26 -6.64 20.47
C PRO A 300 -13.61 -5.69 19.31
N GLY A 301 -13.33 -4.40 19.45
CA GLY A 301 -13.47 -3.37 18.43
C GLY A 301 -12.32 -3.36 17.42
N MET A 302 -11.26 -4.16 17.59
CA MET A 302 -10.26 -4.39 16.54
C MET A 302 -10.81 -5.35 15.49
N GLY A 303 -10.94 -4.88 14.26
CA GLY A 303 -11.39 -5.70 13.15
C GLY A 303 -10.29 -6.66 12.66
N PRO A 304 -10.68 -7.65 11.82
CA PRO A 304 -9.87 -8.46 10.93
C PRO A 304 -8.40 -8.13 10.94
N ASP A 305 -8.19 -7.08 10.16
CA ASP A 305 -6.96 -6.62 9.58
C ASP A 305 -6.49 -5.28 10.16
N ASP A 306 -7.04 -4.87 11.30
CA ASP A 306 -6.49 -3.82 12.13
C ASP A 306 -5.25 -4.36 12.86
N ALA A 307 -4.33 -3.47 13.25
CA ALA A 307 -3.15 -3.84 14.03
C ALA A 307 -2.72 -2.70 14.95
N VAL A 308 -1.94 -3.03 15.98
CA VAL A 308 -1.19 -2.03 16.76
C VAL A 308 0.23 -1.99 16.24
N PHE A 309 0.65 -0.86 15.69
CA PHE A 309 2.05 -0.61 15.37
C PHE A 309 2.75 -0.08 16.61
N TYR A 310 3.72 -0.83 17.11
CA TYR A 310 4.41 -0.58 18.38
C TYR A 310 5.92 -0.52 18.15
N GLN A 311 6.58 0.47 18.75
CA GLN A 311 8.02 0.69 18.60
C GLN A 311 8.66 1.02 19.94
N VAL A 312 9.87 0.50 20.15
CA VAL A 312 10.70 0.80 21.31
C VAL A 312 12.12 1.07 20.86
N THR A 313 12.66 2.23 21.23
CA THR A 313 14.01 2.70 20.85
C THR A 313 14.83 2.99 22.11
N PRO A 314 15.87 2.21 22.40
CA PRO A 314 16.81 2.51 23.47
C PRO A 314 17.56 3.82 23.22
N LEU A 315 17.74 4.60 24.29
CA LEU A 315 18.52 5.84 24.30
C LEU A 315 19.88 5.56 24.93
N TYR A 316 20.96 5.82 24.20
CA TYR A 316 22.34 5.64 24.66
C TYR A 316 23.02 7.00 24.80
N GLN A 317 23.99 7.11 25.72
CA GLN A 317 24.73 8.36 25.91
C GLN A 317 25.63 8.66 24.71
N ASP A 318 26.31 7.63 24.18
CA ASP A 318 27.22 7.78 23.05
C ASP A 318 27.35 6.47 22.21
N GLY A 319 28.27 6.49 21.25
CA GLY A 319 28.55 5.37 20.35
C GLY A 319 29.14 4.12 21.03
N ALA A 320 29.73 4.27 22.22
CA ALA A 320 30.37 3.20 22.98
C ALA A 320 29.50 2.66 24.11
N SER A 321 28.41 3.35 24.50
CA SER A 321 27.49 2.88 25.55
C SER A 321 26.99 1.46 25.29
N THR A 322 26.96 0.63 26.32
CA THR A 322 26.45 -0.75 26.25
C THR A 322 25.10 -0.89 26.92
N ILE A 323 24.76 0.04 27.84
CA ILE A 323 23.50 0.08 28.59
C ILE A 323 22.77 1.38 28.27
N PRO A 324 21.47 1.33 27.89
CA PRO A 324 20.73 2.55 27.59
C PRO A 324 20.37 3.32 28.87
N THR A 325 20.30 4.65 28.78
CA THR A 325 19.80 5.53 29.84
C THR A 325 18.28 5.51 29.98
N GLY A 326 17.59 4.93 29.00
CA GLY A 326 16.13 4.76 28.95
C GLY A 326 15.68 4.25 27.59
N VAL A 327 14.37 4.23 27.37
CA VAL A 327 13.76 3.92 26.07
C VAL A 327 12.69 4.95 25.71
N VAL A 328 12.52 5.20 24.43
CA VAL A 328 11.31 5.84 23.88
C VAL A 328 10.39 4.75 23.36
N MET A 329 9.13 4.81 23.75
CA MET A 329 8.10 3.85 23.35
C MET A 329 6.96 4.60 22.65
N SER A 330 6.45 4.06 21.56
CA SER A 330 5.28 4.60 20.87
C SER A 330 4.39 3.50 20.35
N ALA A 331 3.08 3.70 20.44
CA ALA A 331 2.08 2.81 19.86
C ALA A 331 0.99 3.60 19.14
N LYS A 332 0.51 3.05 18.02
CA LYS A 332 -0.68 3.54 17.31
C LYS A 332 -1.53 2.38 16.82
N VAL A 333 -2.85 2.55 16.85
CA VAL A 333 -3.79 1.68 16.16
C VAL A 333 -3.78 2.06 14.69
N GLN A 334 -3.56 1.09 13.81
CA GLN A 334 -3.69 1.21 12.38
C GLN A 334 -4.88 0.36 11.94
N ARG A 335 -5.87 0.99 11.33
CA ARG A 335 -7.07 0.33 10.85
C ARG A 335 -6.90 -0.15 9.41
N ALA A 336 -7.63 -1.18 9.05
CA ALA A 336 -7.70 -1.70 7.68
C ALA A 336 -8.11 -0.62 6.67
N ASN A 337 -9.01 0.29 7.07
CA ASN A 337 -9.47 1.42 6.26
C ASN A 337 -8.45 2.58 6.11
N GLY A 338 -7.20 2.38 6.54
CA GLY A 338 -6.14 3.38 6.43
C GLY A 338 -6.11 4.45 7.53
N THR A 339 -7.09 4.49 8.43
CA THR A 339 -7.06 5.42 9.57
C THR A 339 -6.03 4.99 10.62
N GLU A 340 -5.40 5.98 11.24
CA GLU A 340 -4.44 5.77 12.33
C GLU A 340 -4.80 6.60 13.55
N SER A 341 -4.67 6.01 14.74
CA SER A 341 -4.89 6.70 16.02
C SER A 341 -3.71 6.46 16.95
N LEU A 342 -3.06 7.55 17.39
CA LEU A 342 -1.98 7.47 18.38
C LEU A 342 -2.53 6.97 19.71
N MET A 343 -1.90 5.94 20.28
CA MET A 343 -2.17 5.50 21.64
C MET A 343 -1.31 6.27 22.63
N PHE A 344 0.01 6.28 22.41
CA PHE A 344 0.97 7.01 23.23
C PHE A 344 2.30 7.25 22.50
N THR A 345 3.06 8.21 23.01
CA THR A 345 4.51 8.34 22.83
C THR A 345 5.09 8.77 24.17
N THR A 346 6.05 8.02 24.70
CA THR A 346 6.55 8.21 26.07
C THR A 346 8.03 7.85 26.16
N SER A 347 8.70 8.35 27.21
CA SER A 347 10.07 7.99 27.54
C SER A 347 10.08 7.33 28.92
N VAL A 348 10.71 6.16 29.02
CA VAL A 348 10.88 5.43 30.28
C VAL A 348 12.38 5.43 30.63
N PRO A 349 12.81 6.18 31.66
CA PRO A 349 14.20 6.20 32.06
C PRO A 349 14.64 4.86 32.65
N ASN A 350 15.90 4.49 32.45
CA ASN A 350 16.53 3.31 33.05
C ASN A 350 16.97 3.59 34.49
N THR A 351 16.05 4.10 35.30
CA THR A 351 16.30 4.51 36.69
C THR A 351 15.69 3.54 37.68
N GLN A 352 16.39 3.25 38.77
CA GLN A 352 15.87 2.43 39.86
C GLN A 352 14.74 3.17 40.57
N ALA A 353 13.62 2.49 40.85
CA ALA A 353 12.42 3.12 41.40
C ALA A 353 12.63 3.88 42.73
N THR A 354 13.50 3.38 43.62
CA THR A 354 13.68 3.98 44.96
C THR A 354 14.78 5.05 44.99
N SER A 355 15.91 4.82 44.31
CA SER A 355 17.09 5.69 44.40
C SER A 355 17.17 6.72 43.28
N GLY A 356 16.49 6.50 42.15
CA GLY A 356 16.65 7.29 40.94
C GLY A 356 17.96 7.04 40.18
N LEU A 357 18.80 6.09 40.61
CA LEU A 357 20.06 5.78 39.93
C LEU A 357 19.81 5.27 38.51
N ASN A 358 20.43 5.92 37.51
CA ASN A 358 20.37 5.50 36.13
C ASN A 358 21.41 4.42 35.85
N LEU A 359 21.02 3.30 35.24
CA LEU A 359 21.92 2.19 34.91
C LEU A 359 22.73 2.43 33.61
N GLY A 360 22.26 3.36 32.77
CA GLY A 360 22.87 3.67 31.48
C GLY A 360 24.27 4.26 31.60
N ASN A 361 25.13 3.90 30.66
CA ASN A 361 26.55 4.28 30.66
C ASN A 361 26.99 4.97 29.38
#